data_AF-A0A432MKI8-F1
#
_entry.id   AF-A0A432MKI8-F1
#
_cell.length_a   1.000
_cell.length_b   1.000
_cell.length_c   1.000
_cell.angle_alpha   90.00
_cell.angle_beta   90.00
_cell.angle_gamma   90.00
#
_symmetry.space_group_name_H-M   'P 1'
#
loop_
_entity.id
_entity.type
_entity.pdbx_description
1 polymer ?
#
loop_
_entity_poly.entity_id
_entity_poly.type
_entity_poly.pdbx_seq_one_letter_code
_entity_poly.pdbx_strand_id
1 'polypeptide(L)'
;MPRSQRGMVSLRFERVPFRLGADGLPPERCPNCSGHLDYVQPDQFDPDRLIGTCGNCRDWYLVEISSEEETVEFLELPSRSARSGSVLTTRWPESVESRSVPAGS
;
A
#
# COMPACT_ATOMS: atom_id res chain seq x y z
N MET A 1 14.15 -33.16 11.05
CA MET A 1 14.49 -32.50 9.76
C MET A 1 13.27 -31.71 9.29
N PRO A 2 13.16 -30.40 9.53
CA PRO A 2 12.05 -29.62 8.98
C PRO A 2 12.25 -29.47 7.45
N ARG A 3 11.24 -29.89 6.67
CA ARG A 3 11.24 -29.72 5.20
C ARG A 3 11.10 -28.23 4.91
N SER A 4 12.14 -27.62 4.34
CA SER A 4 12.07 -26.26 3.84
C SER A 4 11.14 -26.24 2.63
N GLN A 5 9.90 -25.78 2.81
CA GLN A 5 8.98 -25.57 1.70
C GLN A 5 9.26 -24.19 1.10
N ARG A 6 9.79 -24.17 -0.12
CA ARG A 6 9.78 -22.98 -0.96
C ARG A 6 8.39 -22.87 -1.58
N GLY A 7 7.57 -21.98 -1.03
CA GLY A 7 6.30 -21.58 -1.63
C GLY A 7 6.47 -20.27 -2.40
N MET A 8 5.82 -20.15 -3.55
CA MET A 8 5.65 -18.88 -4.25
C MET A 8 4.45 -18.15 -3.64
N VAL A 9 4.66 -16.92 -3.17
CA VAL A 9 3.59 -16.05 -2.69
C VAL A 9 3.28 -15.07 -3.82
N SER A 10 2.07 -15.17 -4.39
CA SER A 10 1.57 -14.18 -5.33
C SER A 10 0.81 -13.10 -4.57
N LEU A 11 1.27 -11.86 -4.67
CA LEU A 11 0.57 -10.69 -4.12
C LEU A 11 -0.30 -10.12 -5.24
N ARG A 12 -1.59 -9.88 -4.98
CA ARG A 12 -2.45 -9.12 -5.87
C ARG A 12 -2.56 -7.71 -5.32
N PHE A 13 -2.26 -6.75 -6.18
CA PHE A 13 -2.27 -5.34 -5.87
C PHE A 13 -3.41 -4.69 -6.62
N GLU A 14 -4.35 -4.11 -5.88
CA GLU A 14 -5.39 -3.27 -6.46
C GLU A 14 -5.21 -1.86 -5.91
N ARG A 15 -5.16 -0.88 -6.83
CA ARG A 15 -5.06 0.53 -6.49
C ARG A 15 -6.44 1.14 -6.45
N VAL A 16 -6.80 1.73 -5.32
CA VAL A 16 -8.06 2.47 -5.18
C VAL A 16 -7.75 3.94 -4.97
N PRO A 17 -8.12 4.84 -5.90
CA PRO A 17 -7.87 6.26 -5.76
C PRO A 17 -8.84 6.88 -4.76
N PHE A 18 -8.32 7.70 -3.86
CA PHE A 18 -9.09 8.54 -2.96
C PHE A 18 -8.61 9.98 -3.02
N ARG A 19 -9.53 10.90 -2.70
CA ARG A 19 -9.17 12.28 -2.39
C ARG A 19 -8.84 12.37 -0.91
N LEU A 20 -7.82 13.17 -0.58
CA LEU A 20 -7.55 13.53 0.80
C LEU A 20 -8.77 14.23 1.42
N GLY A 21 -8.94 14.05 2.72
CA GLY A 21 -9.90 14.84 3.50
C GLY A 21 -9.52 16.33 3.50
N ALA A 22 -10.44 17.18 3.95
CA ALA A 22 -10.18 18.63 4.09
C ALA A 22 -9.06 18.95 5.11
N ASP A 23 -8.71 17.98 5.94
CA ASP A 23 -7.62 17.96 6.90
C ASP A 23 -6.30 17.41 6.33
N GLY A 24 -6.27 17.02 5.06
CA GLY A 24 -5.09 16.43 4.43
C GLY A 24 -4.80 15.01 4.91
N LEU A 25 -5.79 14.33 5.52
CA LEU A 25 -5.63 12.97 6.03
C LEU A 25 -6.24 11.92 5.08
N PRO A 26 -5.72 10.69 5.10
CA PRO A 26 -6.31 9.59 4.36
C PRO A 26 -7.70 9.23 4.93
N PRO A 27 -8.60 8.68 4.10
CA PRO A 27 -9.97 8.40 4.52
C PRO A 27 -10.05 7.39 5.65
N GLU A 28 -10.79 7.67 6.73
CA GLU A 28 -10.95 6.77 7.88
C GLU A 28 -11.72 5.46 7.60
N ARG A 29 -12.13 5.21 6.35
CA ARG A 29 -13.00 4.08 5.96
C ARG A 29 -12.29 3.09 5.06
N CYS A 30 -12.40 1.82 5.42
CA CYS A 30 -11.89 0.68 4.67
C CYS A 30 -12.57 0.58 3.29
N PRO A 31 -11.79 0.46 2.18
CA PRO A 31 -12.35 0.37 0.84
C PRO A 31 -13.17 -0.90 0.60
N ASN A 32 -12.91 -2.00 1.31
CA ASN A 32 -13.62 -3.27 1.14
C ASN A 32 -14.95 -3.32 1.91
N CYS A 33 -14.95 -2.96 3.20
CA CYS A 33 -16.11 -3.15 4.07
C CYS A 33 -16.71 -1.85 4.65
N SER A 34 -16.14 -0.69 4.30
CA SER A 34 -16.51 0.63 4.85
C SER A 34 -16.37 0.77 6.37
N GLY A 35 -15.79 -0.20 7.08
CA GLY A 35 -15.47 -0.12 8.49
C GLY A 35 -14.31 0.85 8.77
N HIS A 36 -14.08 1.18 10.05
CA HIS A 36 -12.97 2.04 10.46
C HIS A 36 -11.62 1.45 10.02
N LEU A 37 -10.71 2.33 9.55
CA LEU A 37 -9.35 1.99 9.19
C LEU A 37 -8.37 2.70 10.12
N ASP A 38 -7.52 1.91 10.78
CA ASP A 38 -6.46 2.40 11.66
C ASP A 38 -5.16 2.53 10.88
N TYR A 39 -4.47 3.67 11.04
CA TYR A 39 -3.24 3.99 10.31
C TYR A 39 -2.02 3.98 11.24
N VAL A 40 -0.92 3.42 10.75
CA VAL A 40 0.39 3.45 11.42
C VAL A 40 1.44 3.92 10.43
N GLN A 41 2.33 4.81 10.86
CA GLN A 41 3.48 5.30 10.11
C GLN A 41 4.72 4.48 10.54
N PRO A 42 5.17 3.49 9.73
CA PRO A 42 6.24 2.58 10.15
C PRO A 42 7.65 3.13 9.89
N ASP A 43 7.80 4.09 8.96
CA ASP A 43 9.10 4.56 8.48
C ASP A 43 9.21 6.09 8.56
N GLN A 44 9.84 6.59 9.61
CA GLN A 44 10.01 8.02 9.84
C GLN A 44 10.71 8.78 8.68
N PHE A 45 11.40 8.09 7.77
CA PHE A 45 12.06 8.71 6.62
C PHE A 45 11.13 8.86 5.41
N ASP A 46 10.00 8.16 5.40
CA ASP A 46 8.98 8.20 4.35
C ASP A 46 7.59 8.34 5.01
N PRO A 47 7.24 9.54 5.48
CA PRO A 47 6.02 9.79 6.27
C PRO A 47 4.73 9.63 5.45
N ASP A 48 4.84 9.74 4.12
CA ASP A 48 3.72 9.61 3.18
C ASP A 48 3.31 8.15 2.94
N ARG A 49 4.13 7.19 3.39
CA ARG A 49 3.80 5.75 3.43
C ARG A 49 3.24 5.37 4.78
N LEU A 50 1.98 4.93 4.76
CA LEU A 50 1.26 4.43 5.93
C LEU A 50 0.83 2.98 5.74
N ILE A 51 0.64 2.27 6.85
CA ILE A 51 -0.01 0.97 6.88
C ILE A 51 -1.40 1.15 7.48
N GLY A 52 -2.42 0.94 6.67
CA GLY A 52 -3.82 0.89 7.07
C GLY A 52 -4.23 -0.52 7.48
N THR A 53 -4.91 -0.68 8.61
CA THR A 53 -5.47 -1.96 9.05
C THR A 53 -6.94 -1.82 9.39
N CYS A 54 -7.77 -2.74 8.89
CA CYS A 54 -9.19 -2.74 9.21
C CYS A 54 -9.50 -3.79 10.29
N GLY A 55 -9.99 -3.37 11.45
CA GLY A 55 -10.42 -4.31 12.50
C GLY A 55 -11.59 -5.21 12.10
N ASN A 56 -12.37 -4.81 11.09
CA ASN A 56 -13.61 -5.48 10.69
C ASN A 56 -13.36 -6.62 9.67
N CYS A 57 -12.81 -6.30 8.50
CA CYS A 57 -12.47 -7.30 7.47
C CYS A 57 -11.07 -7.90 7.62
N ARG A 58 -10.25 -7.35 8.53
CA ARG A 58 -8.85 -7.77 8.79
C ARG A 58 -7.94 -7.62 7.57
N ASP A 59 -8.32 -6.75 6.64
CA ASP A 59 -7.51 -6.38 5.49
C ASP A 59 -6.47 -5.34 5.88
N TRP A 60 -5.34 -5.43 5.20
CA TRP A 60 -4.19 -4.56 5.39
C TRP A 60 -3.97 -3.82 4.09
N TYR A 61 -3.62 -2.56 4.19
CA TYR A 61 -3.39 -1.69 3.05
C TYR A 61 -2.06 -0.97 3.23
N LEU A 62 -1.23 -0.93 2.20
CA LEU A 62 -0.20 0.09 2.09
C LEU A 62 -0.87 1.33 1.49
N VAL A 63 -0.66 2.48 2.11
CA VAL A 63 -1.33 3.73 1.77
C VAL A 63 -0.26 4.74 1.43
N GLU A 64 -0.27 5.23 0.20
CA GLU A 64 0.66 6.25 -0.30
C GLU A 64 -0.10 7.56 -0.44
N ILE A 65 0.37 8.59 0.24
CA ILE A 65 -0.19 9.94 0.19
C ILE A 65 0.65 10.78 -0.78
N SER A 66 0.03 11.31 -1.82
CA SER A 66 0.67 12.28 -2.71
C SER A 66 0.23 13.69 -2.32
N SER A 67 1.11 14.39 -1.61
CA SER A 67 0.88 15.79 -1.21
C SER A 67 0.84 16.75 -2.42
N GLU A 68 1.51 16.40 -3.53
CA GLU A 68 1.55 17.23 -4.74
C GLU A 68 0.26 17.14 -5.56
N GLU A 69 -0.35 15.95 -5.61
CA GLU A 69 -1.57 15.70 -6.41
C GLU A 69 -2.85 15.70 -5.58
N GLU A 70 -2.74 15.84 -4.26
CA GLU A 70 -3.83 15.73 -3.28
C GLU A 70 -4.62 14.42 -3.42
N THR A 71 -3.89 13.33 -3.62
CA THR A 71 -4.42 11.98 -3.83
C THR A 71 -3.90 11.00 -2.79
N VAL A 72 -4.69 9.96 -2.56
CA VAL A 72 -4.28 8.80 -1.75
C VAL A 72 -4.47 7.54 -2.58
N GLU A 73 -3.42 6.73 -2.66
CA GLU A 73 -3.46 5.41 -3.27
C GLU A 73 -3.49 4.33 -2.18
N PHE A 74 -4.49 3.47 -2.23
CA PHE A 74 -4.54 2.26 -1.40
C PHE A 74 -4.06 1.07 -2.19
N LEU A 75 -3.16 0.30 -1.59
CA LEU A 75 -2.65 -0.95 -2.10
C LEU A 75 -3.03 -2.07 -1.14
N GLU A 76 -3.99 -2.92 -1.54
CA GLU A 76 -4.36 -4.08 -0.72
C GLU A 76 -3.17 -5.03 -0.56
N LEU A 77 -2.82 -5.33 0.69
CA LEU A 77 -1.82 -6.32 1.05
C LEU A 77 -2.48 -7.69 1.26
N PRO A 78 -1.76 -8.80 1.06
CA PRO A 78 -2.34 -10.13 1.21
C PRO A 78 -2.85 -10.32 2.63
N SER A 79 -4.16 -10.42 2.75
CA SER A 79 -4.84 -10.70 4.00
C SER A 79 -5.50 -12.08 3.95
N ARG A 80 -6.06 -12.52 5.08
CA ARG A 80 -6.89 -13.72 5.14
C ARG A 80 -8.15 -13.63 4.28
N SER A 81 -8.59 -12.41 3.95
CA SER A 81 -9.80 -12.15 3.19
C SER A 81 -9.53 -11.97 1.70
N ALA A 82 -8.25 -11.99 1.27
CA ALA A 82 -7.85 -11.95 -0.13
C ALA A 82 -8.56 -13.08 -0.88
N ARG A 83 -9.65 -12.74 -1.56
CA ARG A 83 -10.44 -13.68 -2.36
C ARG A 83 -9.52 -14.14 -3.49
N SER A 84 -9.35 -15.44 -3.67
CA SER A 84 -8.65 -16.02 -4.84
C SER A 84 -9.41 -15.68 -6.13
N GLY A 85 -9.22 -14.46 -6.62
CA GLY A 85 -9.72 -13.99 -7.91
C GLY A 85 -8.53 -13.57 -8.75
N SER A 86 -8.41 -14.20 -9.93
CA SER A 86 -7.47 -13.96 -11.04
C SER A 86 -6.25 -13.07 -10.76
N VAL A 87 -5.08 -13.70 -10.84
CA VAL A 87 -3.76 -13.06 -10.85
C VAL A 87 -3.66 -12.15 -12.07
N LEU A 88 -3.78 -10.84 -11.86
CA LEU A 88 -3.31 -9.83 -12.80
C LEU A 88 -2.02 -9.24 -12.23
N THR A 89 -0.92 -9.58 -12.89
CA THR A 89 0.43 -9.16 -12.55
C THR A 89 0.62 -7.71 -12.95
N THR A 90 0.25 -6.76 -12.11
CA THR A 90 0.64 -5.37 -12.33
C THR A 90 2.04 -5.17 -11.73
N ARG A 91 3.05 -5.05 -12.59
CA ARG A 91 4.40 -4.66 -12.17
C ARG A 91 4.35 -3.27 -11.52
N TRP A 92 4.99 -3.14 -10.37
CA TRP A 92 5.30 -1.85 -9.75
C TRP A 92 6.08 -0.98 -10.76
N PRO A 93 5.74 0.30 -10.99
CA PRO A 93 6.57 1.16 -11.81
C PRO A 93 7.91 1.36 -11.08
N GLU A 94 8.98 0.98 -11.76
CA GLU A 94 10.37 1.09 -11.33
C GLU A 94 10.80 2.57 -11.42
N SER A 95 10.08 3.48 -10.78
CA SER A 95 10.40 4.91 -10.79
C SER A 95 11.25 5.26 -9.57
N VAL A 96 12.44 4.67 -9.51
CA VAL A 96 13.59 5.28 -8.84
C VAL A 96 14.62 5.55 -9.93
N GLU A 97 14.43 6.66 -10.64
CA GLU A 97 15.49 7.22 -11.47
C GLU A 97 16.71 7.42 -10.58
N SER A 98 17.73 6.59 -10.83
CA SER A 98 19.05 6.72 -10.25
C SER A 98 19.63 8.04 -10.74
N ARG A 99 19.46 9.11 -9.98
CA ARG A 99 20.18 10.37 -10.20
C ARG A 99 21.66 10.12 -9.96
N SER A 100 22.37 9.83 -11.04
CA SER A 100 23.83 9.89 -11.10
C SER A 100 24.28 11.31 -10.79
N VAL A 101 24.96 11.49 -9.66
CA VAL A 101 25.63 12.74 -9.29
C VAL A 101 26.79 12.96 -10.28
N PRO A 102 26.89 14.10 -10.99
CA PRO A 102 28.06 14.37 -11.81
C PRO A 102 29.27 14.56 -10.89
N ALA A 103 30.31 13.75 -11.11
CA ALA A 103 31.62 13.97 -10.53
C ALA A 103 32.19 15.26 -11.13
N GLY A 104 32.10 16.36 -10.38
CA GLY A 104 32.86 17.56 -10.65
C GLY A 104 34.33 17.33 -10.32
N SER A 105 35.20 17.53 -11.32
CA SER A 105 36.60 17.94 -11.16
C SER A 105 37.06 18.58 -12.46
#